data_AF-A0A239JWZ1-F1
#
_entry.id   AF-A0A239JWZ1-F1
#
_cell.length_a   1.000
_cell.length_b   1.000
_cell.length_c   1.000
_cell.angle_alpha   90.00
_cell.angle_beta   90.00
_cell.angle_gamma   90.00
#
_symmetry.space_group_name_H-M   'P 1'
#
loop_
_entity.id
_entity.type
_entity.pdbx_description
1 polymer ?
#
loop_
_entity_poly.entity_id
_entity_poly.type
_entity_poly.pdbx_seq_one_letter_code
_entity_poly.pdbx_strand_id
1 'polypeptide(L)' 'MLALAHDCACEGELAAILATDLAAGRLPDMTALRARFSPDPASLPEVVVRLAPLTSYDALLSGAVA' A
#
# COMPACT_ATOMS: atom_id res chain seq x y z
N MET A 1 -6.29 -2.35 15.83
CA MET A 1 -5.45 -3.18 14.94
C MET A 1 -5.59 -2.81 13.46
N LEU A 2 -6.71 -2.22 13.00
CA LEU A 2 -6.85 -1.74 11.61
C LEU A 2 -5.96 -0.53 11.23
N ALA A 3 -5.50 0.26 12.19
CA ALA A 3 -4.70 1.46 11.90
C ALA A 3 -3.38 1.16 11.18
N LEU A 4 -2.80 -0.03 11.35
CA LEU A 4 -1.46 -0.34 10.85
C LEU A 4 -1.40 -0.68 9.36
N ALA A 5 -2.50 -1.13 8.78
CA ALA A 5 -2.56 -1.52 7.38
C ALA A 5 -3.19 -0.44 6.48
N HIS A 6 -3.97 0.45 7.07
CA HIS A 6 -4.59 1.57 6.39
C HIS A 6 -3.56 2.53 5.80
N ASP A 7 -2.50 2.82 6.55
CA ASP A 7 -1.49 3.82 6.19
C ASP A 7 -0.63 3.43 4.96
N CYS A 8 -0.63 2.17 4.54
CA CYS A 8 0.11 1.69 3.37
C CYS A 8 -0.75 0.91 2.37
N ALA A 9 -2.07 0.83 2.58
CA ALA A 9 -2.98 -0.06 1.84
C ALA A 9 -2.54 -1.55 1.79
N CYS A 10 -1.75 -2.00 2.77
CA CYS A 10 -1.21 -3.36 2.86
C CYS A 10 -2.15 -4.35 3.59
N GLU A 11 -3.44 -4.03 3.69
CA GLU A 11 -4.43 -4.79 4.47
C GLU A 11 -4.53 -6.25 4.05
N GLY A 12 -4.45 -6.53 2.73
CA GLY A 12 -4.47 -7.90 2.21
C GLY A 12 -3.24 -8.71 2.59
N GLU A 13 -2.04 -8.10 2.55
CA GLU A 13 -0.79 -8.75 2.91
C GLU A 13 -0.72 -9.02 4.42
N LEU A 14 -1.11 -8.03 5.24
CA LEU A 14 -1.19 -8.21 6.69
C LEU A 14 -2.17 -9.33 7.07
N ALA A 15 -3.34 -9.38 6.43
CA ALA A 15 -4.34 -10.42 6.67
C ALA A 15 -3.79 -11.83 6.36
N ALA A 16 -3.03 -11.98 5.27
CA ALA A 16 -2.44 -13.27 4.89
C ALA A 16 -1.41 -13.77 5.91
N ILE A 17 -0.56 -12.88 6.44
CA ILE A 17 0.41 -13.22 7.48
C ILE A 17 -0.31 -13.64 8.76
N LEU A 18 -1.29 -12.84 9.21
CA LEU A 18 -2.07 -13.13 10.41
C LEU A 18 -2.84 -14.46 10.30
N ALA A 19 -3.43 -14.75 9.14
CA ALA A 19 -4.12 -16.00 8.89
C ALA A 19 -3.17 -17.20 8.97
N THR A 20 -1.94 -17.06 8.48
CA THR A 20 -0.91 -18.10 8.53
C THR A 20 -0.48 -18.41 9.96
N ASP A 21 -0.23 -17.38 10.79
CA ASP A 21 0.13 -17.58 12.18
C ASP A 21 -1.03 -18.16 13.00
N LEU A 22 -2.25 -17.70 12.75
CA LEU A 22 -3.45 -18.24 13.38
C LEU A 22 -3.66 -19.71 13.04
N ALA A 23 -3.52 -20.09 11.76
CA ALA A 23 -3.62 -21.48 11.31
C ALA A 23 -2.56 -22.39 11.96
N ALA A 24 -1.41 -21.82 12.34
CA ALA A 24 -0.36 -22.52 13.06
C ALA A 24 -0.45 -22.43 14.59
N GLY A 25 -1.50 -21.79 15.13
CA GLY A 25 -1.68 -21.58 16.57
C GLY A 25 -0.61 -20.71 17.22
N ARG A 26 0.06 -19.85 16.44
CA ARG A 26 1.11 -18.96 16.92
C ARG A 26 0.57 -17.54 17.11
N LEU A 27 1.17 -16.82 18.05
CA LEU A 27 0.99 -15.39 18.15
C LEU A 27 1.93 -14.69 17.16
N PRO A 28 1.43 -13.77 16.33
CA PRO A 28 2.25 -13.00 15.41
C PRO A 28 3.16 -12.02 16.17
N ASP A 29 4.37 -11.82 15.66
CA ASP A 29 5.29 -10.81 16.20
C ASP A 29 4.86 -9.41 15.78
N MET A 30 4.25 -8.68 16.72
CA MET A 30 3.75 -7.32 16.48
C MET A 30 4.85 -6.29 16.20
N THR A 31 6.09 -6.51 16.68
CA THR A 31 7.22 -5.61 16.42
C THR A 31 7.71 -5.79 14.99
N ALA A 32 7.84 -7.05 14.53
CA ALA A 32 8.20 -7.36 13.16
C ALA A 32 7.15 -6.87 12.16
N LEU A 33 5.86 -7.04 12.46
CA LEU A 33 4.77 -6.52 11.65
C LEU A 33 4.82 -4.99 11.54
N ARG A 34 5.08 -4.29 12.65
CA ARG A 34 5.21 -2.82 12.64
C ARG A 34 6.37 -2.33 11.80
N ALA A 35 7.54 -2.95 11.94
CA ALA A 35 8.71 -2.60 11.15
C ALA A 35 8.49 -2.81 9.64
N ARG A 36 7.73 -3.86 9.27
CA ARG A 36 7.43 -4.19 7.87
C ARG A 36 6.40 -3.26 7.24
N PHE A 37 5.31 -2.96 7.96
CA PHE A 37 4.15 -2.24 7.40
C PHE A 37 4.13 -0.74 7.71
N SER A 38 5.08 -0.25 8.50
CA SER A 38 5.19 1.17 8.84
C SER A 38 6.64 1.64 8.66
N PRO A 39 7.15 1.68 7.41
CA PRO A 39 8.48 2.22 7.15
C PRO A 39 8.57 3.68 7.60
N ASP A 40 9.77 4.11 7.99
CA ASP A 40 10.00 5.49 8.40
C ASP A 40 9.67 6.43 7.23
N PRO A 41 8.69 7.36 7.38
CA PRO A 41 8.37 8.30 6.31
C PRO A 41 9.57 9.17 5.91
N ALA A 42 10.53 9.42 6.80
CA ALA A 42 11.76 10.15 6.47
C ALA A 42 12.74 9.33 5.60
N SER A 43 12.56 8.01 5.54
CA SER A 43 13.35 7.11 4.67
C SER A 43 12.78 7.00 3.25
N LEU A 44 11.56 7.50 3.01
CA LEU A 44 10.93 7.44 1.71
C LEU A 44 11.50 8.54 0.79
N PRO A 45 11.73 8.24 -0.50
CA PRO A 45 12.14 9.27 -1.45
C PRO A 45 11.01 10.27 -1.69
N GLU A 46 11.37 11.54 -1.90
CA GLU A 46 10.41 12.53 -2.37
C GLU A 46 10.00 12.21 -3.81
N VAL A 47 8.71 11.97 -4.03
CA VAL A 47 8.14 11.72 -5.37
C VAL A 47 7.20 12.85 -5.73
N VAL A 48 7.62 13.68 -6.68
CA VAL A 48 6.78 14.75 -7.22
C VAL A 48 5.99 14.22 -8.41
N VAL A 49 4.68 13.99 -8.21
CA VAL A 49 3.78 13.60 -9.30
C VAL A 49 3.26 14.86 -10.00
N ARG A 50 3.72 15.10 -11.23
CA ARG A 50 3.16 16.15 -12.08
C ARG A 50 1.89 15.63 -12.74
N LEU A 51 0.74 16.13 -12.28
CA LEU A 51 -0.54 15.78 -12.87
C LEU A 51 -0.63 16.32 -14.31
N ALA A 52 -1.02 15.45 -15.23
CA ALA A 52 -1.32 15.84 -16.60
C ALA A 52 -2.60 16.70 -16.65
N PRO A 53 -2.74 17.60 -17.63
CA PRO A 53 -4.00 18.29 -17.90
C PRO A 53 -5.15 17.30 -18.10
N LEU A 54 -6.35 17.64 -17.63
CA LEU A 54 -7.53 16.78 -17.77
C LEU A 54 -7.86 16.47 -19.24
N THR A 55 -7.56 17.39 -20.14
CA THR A 55 -7.77 17.24 -21.59
C THR A 55 -6.98 16.07 -22.18
N SER A 56 -5.89 15.64 -21.54
CA SER A 56 -5.15 14.44 -21.96
C SER A 56 -5.95 13.15 -21.75
N TYR A 57 -6.87 13.12 -20.78
CA TYR A 57 -7.76 11.97 -20.56
C TYR A 57 -8.85 11.87 -21.64
N ASP A 58 -9.31 13.00 -22.18
CA ASP A 58 -10.30 13.02 -23.27
C ASP A 58 -9.77 12.31 -24.53
N ALA A 59 -8.48 12.44 -24.82
CA ALA A 59 -7.83 11.73 -25.92
C ALA A 59 -7.82 10.20 -25.71
N LEU A 60 -7.61 9.74 -24.46
CA LEU A 60 -7.64 8.31 -24.11
C LEU A 60 -9.07 7.73 -24.21
N LEU A 61 -10.08 8.50 -23.78
CA LEU A 61 -11.49 8.11 -23.86
C LEU A 61 -12.02 8.07 -25.30
N SER A 62 -11.51 8.96 -26.16
CA SER A 62 -11.93 9.04 -27.55
C SER A 62 -11.30 7.97 -28.43
N GLY A 63 -10.40 7.12 -27.88
CA GLY A 63 -9.66 6.10 -28.64
C GLY A 63 -8.73 6.66 -29.71
N ALA A 64 -8.55 7.99 -29.75
CA ALA A 64 -7.72 8.66 -30.73
C ALA A 64 -6.28 8.66 -30.23
N VAL A 65 -5.54 7.64 -30.67
CA VAL A 65 -4.07 7.69 -30.66
C VAL A 65 -3.68 8.74 -31.71
N ALA A 66 -2.99 9.80 -31.28
CA ALA A 66 -2.37 10.77 -32.20
C ALA A 66 -1.21 10.13 -32.97
#